data_AF-A0A2M7ZUY3-F1
#
_entry.id   AF-A0A2M7ZUY3-F1
#
_cell.length_a   1.000
_cell.length_b   1.000
_cell.length_c   1.000
_cell.angle_alpha   90.00
_cell.angle_beta   90.00
_cell.angle_gamma   90.00
#
_symmetry.space_group_name_H-M   'P 1'
#
loop_
_entity.id
_entity.type
_entity.pdbx_description
1 polymer ?
#
loop_
_entity_poly.entity_id
_entity_poly.type
_entity_poly.pdbx_seq_one_letter_code
_entity_poly.pdbx_strand_id
1 'polypeptide(L)'
;MRAGEALRAGKIEGKEITFSDVLLLAYRNQKVEIGNPKVKGAKVVGKILRQGKGKKVIVFKYKAKKRYKVKKGHRQTFTEVEILKIESS
;
A
#
# COMPACT_ATOMS: atom_id res chain seq x y z
N MET A 1 3.36 -8.77 -5.36
CA MET A 1 4.51 -7.88 -5.55
C MET A 1 5.53 -8.60 -6.41
N ARG A 2 5.87 -8.04 -7.55
CA ARG A 2 7.02 -8.46 -8.36
C ARG A 2 8.06 -7.33 -8.39
N ALA A 3 9.34 -7.66 -8.58
CA ALA A 3 10.36 -6.65 -8.82
C ALA A 3 9.98 -5.82 -10.06
N GLY A 4 10.08 -4.49 -9.96
CA GLY A 4 9.65 -3.53 -10.99
C GLY A 4 8.16 -3.14 -10.96
N GLU A 5 7.36 -3.68 -10.03
CA GLU A 5 5.95 -3.31 -9.88
C GLU A 5 5.80 -2.03 -9.03
N ALA A 6 4.93 -1.11 -9.47
CA ALA A 6 4.58 0.09 -8.71
C ALA A 6 3.24 -0.10 -7.98
N LEU A 7 3.24 0.15 -6.68
CA LEU A 7 2.11 -0.07 -5.78
C LEU A 7 1.79 1.19 -4.99
N ARG A 8 0.52 1.36 -4.62
CA ARG A 8 0.08 2.48 -3.78
C ARG A 8 -0.23 2.00 -2.38
N ALA A 9 0.45 2.59 -1.41
CA ALA A 9 0.21 2.39 0.01
C ALA A 9 -0.34 3.67 0.65
N GLY A 10 -0.62 3.63 1.96
CA GLY A 10 -1.00 4.79 2.75
C GLY A 10 0.09 5.88 2.81
N LYS A 11 -0.07 6.86 3.70
CA LYS A 11 0.99 7.85 3.92
C LYS A 11 2.19 7.14 4.57
N ILE A 12 3.33 7.15 3.89
CA ILE A 12 4.58 6.57 4.34
C ILE A 12 5.64 7.64 4.12
N GLU A 13 6.39 7.96 5.16
CA GLU A 13 7.44 8.98 5.13
C GLU A 13 8.81 8.33 4.90
N GLY A 14 9.70 9.02 4.19
CA GLY A 14 11.05 8.52 3.86
C GLY A 14 11.33 8.45 2.36
N LYS A 15 12.50 7.92 2.01
CA LYS A 15 12.94 7.69 0.62
C LYS A 15 12.88 6.22 0.21
N GLU A 16 13.02 5.33 1.18
CA GLU A 16 13.11 3.88 0.97
C GLU A 16 12.29 3.17 2.05
N ILE A 17 11.71 2.02 1.71
CA ILE A 17 10.91 1.21 2.61
C ILE A 17 11.31 -0.26 2.50
N THR A 18 11.51 -0.87 3.66
CA THR A 18 11.78 -2.30 3.77
C THR A 18 10.59 -2.97 4.44
N PHE A 19 9.93 -3.88 3.75
CA PHE A 19 8.88 -4.73 4.32
C PHE A 19 9.52 -5.99 4.88
N SER A 20 9.49 -6.13 6.21
CA SER A 20 10.01 -7.28 6.95
C SER A 20 8.97 -8.38 7.20
N ASP A 21 7.68 -8.06 7.08
CA ASP A 21 6.60 -9.00 7.32
C ASP A 21 6.06 -9.50 5.98
N VAL A 22 6.69 -10.57 5.48
CA VAL A 22 6.30 -11.25 4.26
C VAL A 22 5.50 -12.49 4.62
N LEU A 23 4.26 -12.57 4.13
CA LEU A 23 3.35 -13.69 4.42
C LEU A 23 3.55 -14.88 3.47
N LEU A 24 3.93 -14.61 2.22
CA LEU A 24 4.04 -15.62 1.17
C LEU A 24 5.13 -15.24 0.18
N LEU A 25 5.99 -16.20 -0.17
CA LEU A 25 6.92 -16.11 -1.28
C LEU A 25 6.60 -17.19 -2.32
N ALA A 26 6.40 -16.76 -3.56
CA ALA A 26 6.19 -17.66 -4.69
C ALA A 26 7.33 -17.49 -5.69
N TYR A 27 8.06 -18.57 -5.94
CA TYR A 27 9.14 -18.59 -6.92
C TYR A 27 8.60 -18.99 -8.30
N ARG A 28 9.29 -18.57 -9.37
CA ARG A 28 8.87 -18.89 -10.76
C ARG A 28 8.89 -20.39 -11.07
N ASN A 29 9.68 -21.16 -10.33
CA ASN A 29 9.79 -22.62 -10.41
C ASN A 29 8.76 -23.36 -9.52
N GLN A 30 7.59 -22.78 -9.29
CA GLN A 30 6.45 -23.38 -8.58
C GLN A 30 6.66 -23.72 -7.09
N LYS A 31 7.84 -23.45 -6.52
CA LYS A 31 8.03 -23.52 -5.07
C LYS A 31 7.28 -22.37 -4.41
N VAL A 32 6.46 -22.67 -3.40
CA VAL A 32 5.71 -21.68 -2.61
C VAL A 32 6.08 -21.86 -1.14
N GLU A 33 6.53 -20.78 -0.51
CA GLU A 33 6.80 -20.71 0.92
C GLU A 33 5.68 -19.91 1.59
N ILE A 34 4.93 -20.59 2.45
CA ILE A 34 3.80 -20.01 3.20
C ILE A 34 4.27 -19.73 4.62
N GLY A 35 4.15 -18.48 5.06
CA GLY A 35 4.48 -18.05 6.41
C GLY A 35 3.34 -18.34 7.38
N ASN A 36 3.68 -18.81 8.58
CA ASN A 36 2.73 -19.04 9.66
C ASN A 36 3.38 -18.60 10.98
N PRO A 37 3.43 -17.30 11.34
CA PRO A 37 2.71 -16.13 10.82
C PRO A 37 3.44 -15.29 9.75
N LYS A 38 4.74 -15.52 9.51
CA LYS A 38 5.53 -14.89 8.45
C LYS A 38 6.63 -15.82 7.93
N VAL A 39 7.09 -15.59 6.71
CA VAL A 39 8.24 -16.30 6.12
C VAL A 39 9.51 -15.76 6.76
N LYS A 40 10.29 -16.62 7.44
CA LYS A 40 11.55 -16.22 8.07
C LYS A 40 12.59 -15.88 7.01
N GLY A 41 13.33 -14.78 7.20
CA GLY A 41 14.42 -14.37 6.30
C GLY A 41 13.99 -13.65 5.02
N ALA A 42 12.69 -13.49 4.79
CA ALA A 42 12.16 -12.76 3.64
C ALA A 42 12.13 -11.25 3.89
N LYS A 43 12.66 -10.46 2.95
CA LYS A 43 12.60 -8.99 2.98
C LYS A 43 12.24 -8.46 1.59
N VAL A 44 11.42 -7.43 1.54
CA VAL A 44 11.12 -6.70 0.30
C VAL A 44 11.60 -5.27 0.44
N VAL A 45 12.50 -4.84 -0.44
CA VAL A 45 13.03 -3.47 -0.49
C VAL A 45 12.33 -2.72 -1.61
N GLY A 46 11.77 -1.56 -1.29
CA GLY A 46 11.08 -0.69 -2.23
C GLY A 46 11.49 0.77 -2.09
N LYS A 47 11.42 1.50 -3.20
CA LYS A 47 11.71 2.93 -3.28
C LYS A 47 10.43 3.73 -3.37
N ILE A 48 10.37 4.84 -2.65
CA ILE A 48 9.24 5.77 -2.75
C ILE A 48 9.43 6.63 -4.00
N LEU A 49 8.50 6.51 -4.96
CA LEU A 49 8.50 7.30 -6.19
C LEU A 49 7.85 8.65 -5.99
N ARG A 50 6.63 8.67 -5.44
CA ARG A 50 5.91 9.91 -5.18
C ARG A 50 4.95 9.79 -4.01
N GLN A 51 4.65 10.93 -3.40
CA GLN A 51 3.56 11.07 -2.46
C GLN A 51 2.50 12.00 -3.06
N GLY A 52 1.24 11.64 -2.90
CA GLY A 52 0.15 12.35 -3.56
C GLY A 52 -1.15 12.30 -2.80
N LYS A 53 -2.11 13.08 -3.28
CA LYS A 53 -3.51 13.03 -2.84
C LYS A 53 -4.32 12.31 -3.92
N GLY A 54 -5.08 11.31 -3.50
CA GLY A 54 -5.98 10.56 -4.37
C GLY A 54 -7.12 11.41 -4.90
N LYS A 55 -8.01 10.74 -5.64
CA LYS A 55 -9.25 11.34 -6.13
C LYS A 55 -10.07 11.87 -4.96
N LYS A 56 -10.76 12.99 -5.19
CA LYS A 56 -11.62 13.61 -4.17
C LYS A 56 -12.87 12.75 -4.00
N VAL A 57 -13.08 12.22 -2.81
CA VAL A 57 -14.32 11.56 -2.41
C VAL A 57 -15.22 12.62 -1.77
N ILE A 58 -16.45 12.74 -2.24
CA ILE A 58 -17.42 13.72 -1.72
C ILE A 58 -18.41 12.97 -0.84
N VAL A 59 -18.42 13.31 0.45
CA VAL A 59 -19.41 12.83 1.40
C VAL A 59 -20.50 13.87 1.52
N PHE A 60 -21.73 13.48 1.17
CA PHE A 60 -22.91 14.33 1.25
C PHE A 60 -23.89 13.74 2.27
N LYS A 61 -24.22 14.51 3.30
CA LYS A 61 -25.21 14.14 4.31
C LYS A 61 -26.41 15.07 4.19
N TYR A 62 -27.60 14.50 4.13
CA TYR A 62 -28.86 15.24 4.06
C TYR A 62 -29.87 14.62 5.02
N LYS A 63 -30.63 15.46 5.74
CA LYS A 63 -31.80 15.03 6.51
C LYS A 63 -33.00 15.85 6.08
N ALA A 64 -34.05 15.16 5.64
CA ALA A 64 -35.29 15.80 5.18
C ALA A 64 -35.95 16.61 6.31
N LYS A 65 -36.54 17.75 5.96
CA LYS A 65 -37.31 18.65 6.85
C LYS A 65 -36.55 19.14 8.12
N LYS A 66 -35.24 18.92 8.22
CA LYS A 66 -34.40 19.35 9.36
C LYS A 66 -33.39 20.45 9.01
N ARG A 67 -33.53 21.11 7.84
CA ARG A 67 -32.56 22.11 7.30
C ARG A 67 -31.09 21.66 7.47
N TYR A 68 -30.82 20.35 7.31
CA TYR A 68 -29.50 19.76 7.49
C TYR A 68 -29.01 19.19 6.17
N LYS A 69 -28.00 19.85 5.61
CA LYS A 69 -27.33 19.48 4.37
C LYS A 69 -25.84 19.83 4.51
N VAL A 70 -24.98 18.81 4.52
CA VAL A 70 -23.52 18.98 4.65
C VAL A 70 -22.84 18.29 3.49
N LYS A 71 -21.97 19.01 2.78
CA LYS A 71 -21.11 18.48 1.71
C LYS A 71 -19.66 18.63 2.14
N LYS A 72 -18.96 17.52 2.39
CA LYS A 72 -17.54 17.51 2.78
C LYS A 72 -16.74 16.71 1.76
N GLY A 73 -15.58 17.23 1.35
CA GLY A 73 -14.63 16.49 0.54
C GLY A 73 -13.57 15.83 1.39
N HIS A 74 -13.21 14.59 1.08
CA HIS A 74 -12.02 13.91 1.58
C HIS A 74 -11.08 13.59 0.42
N ARG A 75 -9.77 13.75 0.64
CA ARG A 75 -8.74 13.31 -0.30
C ARG A 75 -7.75 12.45 0.48
N GLN A 76 -7.76 11.15 0.20
CA GLN A 76 -6.84 10.21 0.84
C GLN A 76 -5.42 10.45 0.34
N THR A 77 -4.46 10.62 1.24
CA THR A 77 -3.04 10.66 0.87
C THR A 77 -2.54 9.26 0.61
N PHE A 78 -1.73 9.10 -0.42
CA PHE A 78 -1.10 7.84 -0.79
C PHE A 78 0.37 8.05 -1.12
N THR A 79 1.12 6.96 -1.01
CA THR A 79 2.53 6.89 -1.41
C THR A 79 2.65 5.83 -2.49
N GLU A 80 3.23 6.18 -3.63
CA GLU A 80 3.55 5.26 -4.70
C GLU A 80 4.96 4.72 -4.46
N VAL A 81 5.07 3.39 -4.36
CA VAL A 81 6.28 2.65 -4.04
C VAL A 81 6.59 1.69 -5.18
N GLU A 82 7.81 1.72 -5.67
CA GLU A 82 8.33 0.75 -6.62
C GLU A 82 9.12 -0.33 -5.88
N ILE A 83 8.86 -1.60 -6.19
CA ILE A 83 9.57 -2.73 -5.59
C ILE A 83 10.89 -2.96 -6.31
N LEU A 84 12.01 -2.73 -5.62
CA LEU A 84 13.35 -2.89 -6.18
C LEU A 84 13.82 -4.34 -6.09
N LYS A 85 13.77 -4.92 -4.89
CA LYS A 85 14.37 -6.23 -4.63
C LYS A 85 13.54 -7.03 -3.64
N ILE A 86 13.52 -8.34 -3.87
CA ILE A 86 12.97 -9.33 -2.94
C ILE A 86 14.16 -10.19 -2.54
N GLU A 87 14.48 -10.19 -1.25
CA GLU A 87 15.54 -11.00 -0.67
C GLU A 87 14.91 -12.16 0.10
N SER A 88 15.40 -13.35 -0.17
CA SER A 88 15.09 -14.59 0.56
C SER A 88 16.41 -15.17 1.02
N SER A 89 16.60 -15.29 2.33
CA SER A 89 17.77 -15.95 2.93
C SER A 89 17.56 -17.44 3.09
#